data_AF-A0A7Y0A815-F1
#
_entry.id   AF-A0A7Y0A815-F1
#
_cell.length_a   1.000
_cell.length_b   1.000
_cell.length_c   1.000
_cell.angle_alpha   90.00
_cell.angle_beta   90.00
_cell.angle_gamma   90.00
#
_symmetry.space_group_name_H-M   'P 1'
#
loop_
_entity.id
_entity.type
_entity.pdbx_description
1 polymer ?
#
loop_
_entity_poly.entity_id
_entity_poly.type
_entity_poly.pdbx_seq_one_letter_code
_entity_poly.pdbx_strand_id
1 'polypeptide(L)'
;METYRQILEALNDLSIPEKAEFFPKFFKTGKGEYGEGDLFLGVTVPDQRSVAKEYYSRISFTDLVALLSSEYHEHRLTALLILVLKFEKTKDENIKDEIVTFYLNHLRYINNWDLVDSSCYKILGRYCFEYQKEEILRKLSASEEMWHKRIAVVGTLYYIKKGIFNLTKEFVTENLRHPHDLMHKANGWMLREMGQKNQQKLISYLNQYYKEMPRTCLRYAIEKLDEPTRQDYLKGRI
;
A
#
# COMPACT_ATOMS: atom_id res chain seq x y z
N MET A 1 18.52 20.06 -3.10
CA MET A 1 18.93 20.35 -1.72
C MET A 1 18.09 21.45 -1.10
N GLU A 2 17.79 22.55 -1.81
CA GLU A 2 16.93 23.62 -1.25
C GLU A 2 15.49 23.14 -0.99
N THR A 3 14.83 22.57 -1.99
CA THR A 3 13.46 22.05 -1.86
C THR A 3 13.37 20.96 -0.79
N TYR A 4 14.36 20.07 -0.72
CA TYR A 4 14.46 19.08 0.36
C TYR A 4 14.42 19.72 1.75
N ARG A 5 15.27 20.73 2.02
CA ARG A 5 15.31 21.42 3.32
C ARG A 5 13.99 22.10 3.66
N GLN A 6 13.37 22.77 2.69
CA GLN A 6 12.06 23.42 2.86
C GLN A 6 10.96 22.43 3.26
N ILE A 7 10.99 21.20 2.71
CA ILE A 7 10.06 20.14 3.10
C ILE A 7 10.32 19.67 4.53
N LEU A 8 11.58 19.50 4.92
CA LEU A 8 11.93 19.09 6.29
C LEU A 8 11.46 20.14 7.31
N GLU A 9 11.71 21.41 7.03
CA GLU A 9 11.26 22.54 7.86
C GLU A 9 9.74 22.56 7.97
N ALA A 10 9.02 22.46 6.85
CA ALA A 10 7.56 22.43 6.85
C ALA A 10 6.99 21.24 7.64
N LEU A 11 7.59 20.05 7.55
CA LEU A 11 7.17 18.88 8.33
C LEU A 11 7.50 19.05 9.81
N ASN A 12 8.65 19.62 10.15
CA ASN A 12 9.04 19.88 11.52
C ASN A 12 8.12 20.91 12.21
N ASP A 13 7.72 21.96 11.50
CA ASP A 13 6.78 22.97 12.01
C ASP A 13 5.38 22.39 12.28
N LEU A 14 5.03 21.29 11.62
CA LEU A 14 3.77 20.55 11.78
C LEU A 14 3.88 19.36 12.75
N SER A 15 5.04 19.19 13.42
CA SER A 15 5.26 18.11 14.37
C SER A 15 4.35 18.23 15.60
N ILE A 16 3.91 17.08 16.12
CA ILE A 16 3.06 17.01 17.31
C ILE A 16 3.74 16.03 18.28
N PRO A 17 4.39 16.51 19.35
CA PRO A 17 5.19 15.67 20.25
C PRO A 17 4.42 14.45 20.80
N GLU A 18 3.17 14.63 21.19
CA GLU A 18 2.33 13.56 21.73
C GLU A 18 2.09 12.44 20.70
N LYS A 19 2.05 12.79 19.40
CA LYS A 19 1.94 11.80 18.32
C LYS A 19 3.29 11.15 18.03
N ALA A 20 4.38 11.90 18.07
CA ALA A 20 5.73 11.37 17.92
C ALA A 20 6.02 10.29 18.98
N GLU A 21 5.53 10.46 20.22
CA GLU A 21 5.63 9.46 21.27
C GLU A 21 4.71 8.24 21.05
N PHE A 22 3.53 8.45 20.48
CA PHE A 22 2.52 7.39 20.30
C PHE A 22 2.77 6.51 19.06
N PHE A 23 3.20 7.11 17.95
CA PHE A 23 3.37 6.42 16.66
C PHE A 23 4.30 5.20 16.69
N PRO A 24 5.44 5.20 17.40
CA PRO A 24 6.30 4.02 17.53
C PRO A 24 5.55 2.76 17.97
N LYS A 25 4.59 2.88 18.89
CA LYS A 25 3.76 1.76 19.38
C LYS A 25 2.72 1.31 18.35
N PHE A 26 2.14 2.26 17.62
CA PHE A 26 1.15 1.99 16.59
C PHE A 26 1.77 1.31 15.37
N PHE A 27 2.95 1.78 14.93
CA PHE A 27 3.67 1.27 13.78
C PHE A 27 4.61 0.10 14.09
N LYS A 28 4.67 -0.36 15.35
CA LYS A 28 5.40 -1.56 15.75
C LYS A 28 6.88 -1.45 15.42
N THR A 29 7.55 -0.57 16.14
CA THR A 29 8.97 -0.22 15.97
C THR A 29 9.92 -0.93 16.94
N GLY A 30 9.41 -1.83 17.78
CA GLY A 30 10.23 -2.64 18.67
C GLY A 30 11.12 -3.61 17.89
N LYS A 31 12.13 -4.15 18.58
CA LYS A 31 13.06 -5.12 18.00
C LYS A 31 12.31 -6.35 17.45
N GLY A 32 12.56 -6.70 16.19
CA GLY A 32 11.91 -7.78 15.47
C GLY A 32 10.49 -7.47 14.97
N GLU A 33 9.98 -6.26 15.21
CA GLU A 33 8.72 -5.80 14.64
C GLU A 33 8.93 -5.19 13.24
N TYR A 34 7.86 -5.08 12.46
CA TYR A 34 7.96 -4.73 11.04
C TYR A 34 8.36 -3.27 10.78
N GLY A 35 8.23 -2.38 11.77
CA GLY A 35 8.66 -0.98 11.70
C GLY A 35 9.95 -0.71 12.48
N GLU A 36 10.72 -1.74 12.85
CA GLU A 36 11.96 -1.56 13.62
C GLU A 36 12.88 -0.49 12.97
N GLY A 37 13.30 0.49 13.76
CA GLY A 37 14.17 1.59 13.32
C GLY A 37 13.45 2.83 12.77
N ASP A 38 12.13 2.80 12.56
CA ASP A 38 11.37 3.98 12.15
C ASP A 38 11.37 5.05 13.27
N LEU A 39 11.73 6.28 12.91
CA LEU A 39 11.56 7.47 13.75
C LEU A 39 10.29 8.24 13.34
N PHE A 40 9.71 9.01 14.25
CA PHE A 40 8.46 9.73 14.01
C PHE A 40 8.55 11.20 14.44
N LEU A 41 8.03 12.09 13.60
CA LEU A 41 7.85 13.51 13.90
C LEU A 41 6.49 13.82 14.54
N GLY A 42 5.51 12.93 14.41
CA GLY A 42 4.14 13.16 14.87
C GLY A 42 3.27 13.94 13.88
N VAL A 43 3.69 14.08 12.62
CA VAL A 43 2.95 14.86 11.61
C VAL A 43 1.77 14.06 11.06
N THR A 44 0.60 14.69 10.98
CA THR A 44 -0.60 13.99 10.52
C THR A 44 -0.61 13.73 9.02
N VAL A 45 -1.30 12.69 8.56
CA VAL A 45 -1.43 12.40 7.13
C VAL A 45 -2.07 13.55 6.35
N PRO A 46 -3.13 14.24 6.83
CA PRO A 46 -3.62 15.46 6.19
C PRO A 46 -2.56 16.54 5.99
N ASP A 47 -1.72 16.79 6.99
CA ASP A 47 -0.66 17.82 6.91
C ASP A 47 0.44 17.40 5.94
N GLN A 48 0.86 16.13 5.97
CA GLN A 48 1.80 15.57 4.99
C GLN A 48 1.27 15.67 3.55
N ARG A 49 -0.04 15.49 3.34
CA ARG A 49 -0.67 15.70 2.01
C ARG A 49 -0.63 17.17 1.59
N SER A 50 -0.80 18.11 2.52
CA SER A 50 -0.70 19.55 2.24
C SER A 50 0.73 19.91 1.82
N VAL A 51 1.73 19.45 2.56
CA VAL A 51 3.16 19.60 2.19
C VAL A 51 3.43 18.97 0.82
N ALA A 52 3.00 17.74 0.59
CA ALA A 52 3.19 17.07 -0.70
C ALA A 52 2.59 17.88 -1.87
N LYS A 53 1.40 18.46 -1.68
CA LYS A 53 0.72 19.28 -2.69
C LYS A 53 1.46 20.58 -3.01
N GLU A 54 2.14 21.17 -2.03
CA GLU A 54 2.94 22.38 -2.23
C GLU A 54 4.20 22.10 -3.04
N TYR A 55 4.90 21.00 -2.75
CA TYR A 55 6.24 20.77 -3.29
C TYR A 55 6.32 19.85 -4.51
N TYR A 56 5.24 19.11 -4.88
CA TYR A 56 5.33 18.08 -5.92
C TYR A 56 5.83 18.58 -7.27
N SER A 57 5.55 19.83 -7.66
CA SER A 57 5.97 20.39 -8.94
C SER A 57 7.43 20.83 -8.95
N ARG A 58 8.01 21.14 -7.78
CA ARG A 58 9.34 21.75 -7.63
C ARG A 58 10.44 20.78 -7.22
N ILE A 59 10.09 19.67 -6.56
CA ILE A 59 11.09 18.71 -6.08
C ILE A 59 11.70 17.91 -7.24
N SER A 60 13.02 17.71 -7.19
CA SER A 60 13.76 16.84 -8.11
C SER A 60 13.74 15.38 -7.64
N PHE A 61 14.08 14.44 -8.53
CA PHE A 61 14.24 13.04 -8.12
C PHE A 61 15.36 12.84 -7.10
N THR A 62 16.46 13.60 -7.21
CA THR A 62 17.56 13.56 -6.22
C THR A 62 17.07 13.93 -4.82
N ASP A 63 16.29 15.00 -4.69
CA ASP A 63 15.73 15.43 -3.41
C ASP A 63 14.66 14.44 -2.91
N LEU A 64 13.90 13.80 -3.82
CA LEU A 64 12.97 12.72 -3.47
C LEU A 64 13.68 11.49 -2.92
N VAL A 65 14.84 11.08 -3.48
CA VAL A 65 15.63 9.97 -2.92
C VAL A 65 16.01 10.30 -1.48
N ALA A 66 16.56 11.50 -1.24
CA ALA A 66 17.00 11.91 0.11
C ALA A 66 15.84 11.92 1.13
N LEU A 67 14.64 12.32 0.70
CA LEU A 67 13.45 12.29 1.54
C LEU A 67 12.93 10.87 1.79
N LEU A 68 12.92 10.02 0.75
CA LEU A 68 12.47 8.63 0.82
C LEU A 68 13.46 7.72 1.57
N SER A 69 14.75 8.07 1.64
CA SER A 69 15.73 7.29 2.39
C SER A 69 15.87 7.73 3.86
N SER A 70 15.02 8.61 4.35
CA SER A 70 15.08 9.11 5.73
C SER A 70 14.61 8.08 6.74
N GLU A 71 15.23 8.07 7.92
CA GLU A 71 14.80 7.28 9.07
C GLU A 71 13.41 7.69 9.58
N TYR A 72 13.03 8.96 9.39
CA TYR A 72 11.71 9.45 9.76
C TYR A 72 10.63 8.95 8.82
N HIS A 73 9.60 8.37 9.39
CA HIS A 73 8.49 7.78 8.68
C HIS A 73 7.69 8.81 7.88
N GLU A 74 7.41 9.98 8.47
CA GLU A 74 6.63 11.04 7.81
C GLU A 74 7.38 11.68 6.62
N HIS A 75 8.72 11.65 6.61
CA HIS A 75 9.50 12.02 5.43
C HIS A 75 9.22 11.05 4.27
N ARG A 76 9.31 9.74 4.54
CA ARG A 76 9.08 8.68 3.55
C ARG A 76 7.66 8.72 2.99
N LEU A 77 6.66 8.84 3.85
CA LEU A 77 5.27 8.93 3.42
C LEU A 77 5.05 10.20 2.57
N THR A 78 5.60 11.35 2.99
CA THR A 78 5.53 12.60 2.21
C THR A 78 6.19 12.46 0.83
N ALA A 79 7.35 11.81 0.74
CA ALA A 79 8.02 11.52 -0.53
C ALA A 79 7.14 10.69 -1.48
N LEU A 80 6.50 9.64 -0.97
CA LEU A 80 5.58 8.81 -1.74
C LEU A 80 4.31 9.57 -2.16
N LEU A 81 3.76 10.42 -1.29
CA LEU A 81 2.62 11.28 -1.63
C LEU A 81 2.97 12.28 -2.74
N ILE A 82 4.17 12.85 -2.71
CA ILE A 82 4.67 13.69 -3.79
C ILE A 82 4.79 12.89 -5.09
N LEU A 83 5.38 11.70 -5.03
CA LEU A 83 5.55 10.83 -6.19
C LEU A 83 4.20 10.45 -6.83
N VAL A 84 3.20 10.14 -5.99
CA VAL A 84 1.81 9.91 -6.42
C VAL A 84 1.26 11.14 -7.14
N LEU A 85 1.41 12.34 -6.57
CA LEU A 85 0.92 13.58 -7.19
C LEU A 85 1.60 13.87 -8.53
N LYS A 86 2.91 13.64 -8.64
CA LYS A 86 3.64 13.75 -9.91
C LYS A 86 3.07 12.78 -10.96
N PHE A 87 2.84 11.52 -10.58
CA PHE A 87 2.29 10.50 -11.48
C PHE A 87 0.85 10.82 -11.92
N GLU A 88 0.00 11.24 -10.99
CA GLU A 88 -1.41 11.52 -11.28
C GLU A 88 -1.60 12.77 -12.15
N LYS A 89 -0.70 13.77 -12.04
CA LYS A 89 -0.82 15.06 -12.73
C LYS A 89 -0.06 15.13 -14.05
N THR A 90 0.97 14.32 -14.25
CA THR A 90 1.70 14.32 -15.52
C THR A 90 0.88 13.68 -16.64
N LYS A 91 0.97 14.26 -17.83
CA LYS A 91 0.53 13.62 -19.09
C LYS A 91 1.71 13.11 -19.92
N ASP A 92 2.93 13.37 -19.46
CA ASP A 92 4.14 12.91 -20.11
C ASP A 92 4.42 11.47 -19.70
N GLU A 93 4.43 10.61 -20.71
CA GLU A 93 4.65 9.17 -20.61
C GLU A 93 6.06 8.84 -20.15
N ASN A 94 7.08 9.60 -20.58
CA ASN A 94 8.45 9.41 -20.12
C ASN A 94 8.60 9.68 -18.62
N ILE A 95 7.88 10.70 -18.12
CA ILE A 95 7.87 11.00 -16.68
C ILE A 95 7.19 9.88 -15.89
N LYS A 96 6.12 9.26 -16.42
CA LYS A 96 5.49 8.10 -15.77
C LYS A 96 6.45 6.92 -15.68
N ASP A 97 7.18 6.62 -16.76
CA ASP A 97 8.20 5.57 -16.78
C ASP A 97 9.33 5.84 -15.79
N GLU A 98 9.79 7.10 -15.70
CA GLU A 98 10.81 7.51 -14.72
C GLU A 98 10.30 7.34 -13.28
N ILE A 99 9.05 7.71 -12.99
CA ILE A 99 8.44 7.51 -11.67
C ILE A 99 8.32 6.03 -11.30
N VAL A 100 7.91 5.18 -12.23
CA VAL A 100 7.80 3.73 -11.99
C VAL A 100 9.17 3.12 -11.76
N THR A 101 10.16 3.52 -12.56
CA THR A 101 11.55 3.08 -12.41
C THR A 101 12.11 3.53 -11.06
N PHE A 102 11.87 4.78 -10.68
CA PHE A 102 12.23 5.31 -9.37
C PHE A 102 11.59 4.49 -8.25
N TYR A 103 10.29 4.22 -8.31
CA TYR A 103 9.59 3.45 -7.27
C TYR A 103 10.19 2.04 -7.12
N LEU A 104 10.41 1.33 -8.23
CA LEU A 104 10.96 -0.02 -8.24
C LEU A 104 12.43 -0.08 -7.74
N ASN A 105 13.24 0.93 -8.03
CA ASN A 105 14.63 1.00 -7.57
C ASN A 105 14.76 1.33 -6.07
N HIS A 106 13.68 1.76 -5.40
CA HIS A 106 13.70 2.23 -4.02
C HIS A 106 12.75 1.46 -3.08
N LEU A 107 12.31 0.27 -3.49
CA LEU A 107 11.36 -0.56 -2.72
C LEU A 107 11.80 -0.84 -1.27
N ARG A 108 13.11 -0.92 -1.00
CA ARG A 108 13.65 -1.12 0.36
C ARG A 108 13.19 -0.08 1.38
N TYR A 109 12.82 1.12 0.93
CA TYR A 109 12.35 2.21 1.80
C TYR A 109 10.81 2.24 1.92
N ILE A 110 10.10 1.38 1.20
CA ILE A 110 8.63 1.26 1.20
C ILE A 110 8.26 0.02 2.00
N ASN A 111 8.68 0.03 3.26
CA ASN A 111 8.72 -1.11 4.17
C ASN A 111 7.76 -0.96 5.36
N ASN A 112 6.63 -0.29 5.15
CA ASN A 112 5.53 -0.22 6.10
C ASN A 112 4.19 -0.30 5.34
N TRP A 113 3.14 -0.77 6.01
CA TRP A 113 1.87 -1.04 5.35
C TRP A 113 1.22 0.22 4.81
N ASP A 114 1.34 1.34 5.52
CA ASP A 114 0.73 2.62 5.12
C ASP A 114 1.50 3.29 3.96
N LEU A 115 2.84 3.14 3.93
CA LEU A 115 3.69 3.56 2.81
C LEU A 115 3.29 2.83 1.52
N VAL A 116 3.13 1.50 1.61
CA VAL A 116 2.65 0.66 0.49
C VAL A 116 1.24 1.07 0.08
N ASP A 117 0.30 1.05 1.03
CA ASP A 117 -1.13 1.19 0.76
C ASP A 117 -1.50 2.59 0.24
N SER A 118 -0.73 3.61 0.61
CA SER A 118 -0.94 5.00 0.17
C SER A 118 -0.46 5.28 -1.25
N SER A 119 0.36 4.40 -1.84
CA SER A 119 1.12 4.70 -3.05
C SER A 119 0.97 3.67 -4.17
N CYS A 120 1.08 2.37 -3.89
CA CYS A 120 1.34 1.37 -4.92
C CYS A 120 0.23 1.25 -5.97
N TYR A 121 -1.04 1.28 -5.57
CA TYR A 121 -2.16 1.13 -6.51
C TYR A 121 -2.37 2.39 -7.37
N LYS A 122 -1.89 3.55 -6.91
CA LYS A 122 -1.99 4.81 -7.63
C LYS A 122 -0.88 4.99 -8.66
N ILE A 123 0.28 4.39 -8.39
CA ILE A 123 1.44 4.40 -9.28
C ILE A 123 1.51 3.08 -10.04
N LEU A 124 2.05 2.01 -9.43
CA LEU A 124 2.29 0.73 -10.10
C LEU A 124 1.00 0.08 -10.60
N GLY A 125 -0.03 0.01 -9.76
CA GLY A 125 -1.31 -0.61 -10.12
C GLY A 125 -1.97 0.08 -11.31
N ARG A 126 -1.95 1.41 -11.31
CA ARG A 126 -2.46 2.24 -12.41
C ARG A 126 -1.62 2.11 -13.67
N TYR A 127 -0.30 2.21 -13.54
CA TYR A 127 0.63 2.06 -14.66
C TYR A 127 0.48 0.70 -15.33
N CYS A 128 0.51 -0.39 -14.56
CA CYS A 128 0.38 -1.74 -15.11
C CYS A 128 -0.93 -1.92 -15.89
N PHE A 129 -2.02 -1.34 -15.40
CA PHE A 129 -3.31 -1.38 -16.09
C PHE A 129 -3.31 -0.56 -17.39
N GLU A 130 -2.77 0.67 -17.36
CA GLU A 130 -2.81 1.58 -18.51
C GLU A 130 -1.88 1.10 -19.65
N TYR A 131 -0.76 0.46 -19.33
CA TYR A 131 0.25 0.03 -20.30
C TYR A 131 0.35 -1.48 -20.50
N GLN A 132 -0.55 -2.27 -19.90
CA GLN A 132 -0.54 -3.74 -19.97
C GLN A 132 0.80 -4.33 -19.52
N LYS A 133 1.26 -3.89 -18.34
CA LYS A 133 2.54 -4.25 -17.72
C LYS A 133 2.38 -5.11 -16.46
N GLU A 134 1.37 -5.97 -16.45
CA GLU A 134 1.04 -6.82 -15.29
C GLU A 134 2.22 -7.66 -14.78
N GLU A 135 3.20 -7.99 -15.63
CA GLU A 135 4.40 -8.71 -15.27
C GLU A 135 5.20 -8.02 -14.15
N ILE A 136 5.10 -6.69 -14.01
CA ILE A 136 5.72 -5.96 -12.90
C ILE A 136 5.10 -6.40 -11.58
N LEU A 137 3.76 -6.42 -11.47
CA LEU A 137 3.07 -6.86 -10.27
C LEU A 137 3.28 -8.36 -10.02
N ARG A 138 3.31 -9.19 -11.07
CA ARG A 138 3.59 -10.64 -10.94
C ARG A 138 4.98 -10.90 -10.36
N LYS A 139 6.01 -10.20 -10.84
CA LYS A 139 7.37 -10.28 -10.29
C LYS A 139 7.40 -9.91 -8.80
N LEU A 140 6.64 -8.88 -8.40
CA LEU A 140 6.53 -8.47 -7.00
C LEU A 140 5.77 -9.51 -6.15
N SER A 141 4.69 -10.10 -6.67
CA SER A 141 3.95 -11.19 -5.99
C SER A 141 4.82 -12.42 -5.75
N ALA A 142 5.70 -12.74 -6.70
CA ALA A 142 6.63 -13.86 -6.61
C ALA A 142 7.88 -13.59 -5.75
N SER A 143 8.14 -12.35 -5.32
CA SER A 143 9.29 -12.01 -4.48
C SER A 143 9.16 -12.64 -3.09
N GLU A 144 10.27 -12.99 -2.45
CA GLU A 144 10.31 -13.45 -1.05
C GLU A 144 10.03 -12.32 -0.04
N GLU A 145 10.22 -11.06 -0.46
CA GLU A 145 10.00 -9.90 0.41
C GLU A 145 8.50 -9.63 0.62
N MET A 146 8.06 -9.66 1.88
CA MET A 146 6.66 -9.44 2.24
C MET A 146 6.11 -8.13 1.68
N TRP A 147 6.88 -7.04 1.73
CA TRP A 147 6.43 -5.73 1.26
C TRP A 147 6.24 -5.71 -0.26
N HIS A 148 7.06 -6.41 -1.03
CA HIS A 148 6.85 -6.57 -2.47
C HIS A 148 5.56 -7.33 -2.76
N LYS A 149 5.30 -8.43 -2.04
CA LYS A 149 4.04 -9.18 -2.15
C LYS A 149 2.83 -8.28 -1.82
N ARG A 150 2.93 -7.47 -0.76
CA ARG A 150 1.88 -6.51 -0.39
C ARG A 150 1.66 -5.47 -1.48
N ILE A 151 2.74 -4.91 -2.05
CA ILE A 151 2.68 -3.96 -3.17
C ILE A 151 1.94 -4.57 -4.36
N ALA A 152 2.21 -5.84 -4.70
CA ALA A 152 1.53 -6.55 -5.78
C ALA A 152 0.02 -6.71 -5.50
N VAL A 153 -0.33 -7.24 -4.32
CA VAL A 153 -1.72 -7.47 -3.90
C VAL A 153 -2.50 -6.15 -3.85
N VAL A 154 -1.99 -5.14 -3.14
CA VAL A 154 -2.70 -3.86 -3.00
C VAL A 154 -2.69 -3.08 -4.31
N GLY A 155 -1.68 -3.28 -5.16
CA GLY A 155 -1.63 -2.74 -6.52
C GLY A 155 -2.85 -3.11 -7.35
N THR A 156 -3.44 -4.29 -7.14
CA THR A 156 -4.64 -4.72 -7.86
C THR A 156 -5.90 -3.95 -7.47
N LEU A 157 -5.87 -3.09 -6.43
CA LEU A 157 -6.98 -2.20 -6.10
C LEU A 157 -7.38 -1.30 -7.28
N TYR A 158 -6.44 -0.90 -8.13
CA TYR A 158 -6.77 -0.16 -9.36
C TYR A 158 -7.58 -1.01 -10.33
N TYR A 159 -7.20 -2.28 -10.54
CA TYR A 159 -7.95 -3.24 -11.36
C TYR A 159 -9.34 -3.52 -10.80
N ILE A 160 -9.46 -3.70 -9.46
CA ILE A 160 -10.74 -3.91 -8.78
C ILE A 160 -11.69 -2.73 -9.04
N LYS A 161 -11.19 -1.48 -8.94
CA LYS A 161 -11.99 -0.28 -9.24
C LYS A 161 -12.51 -0.27 -10.68
N LYS A 162 -11.76 -0.84 -11.62
CA LYS A 162 -12.14 -1.04 -13.03
C LYS A 162 -12.98 -2.30 -13.28
N GLY A 163 -13.31 -3.08 -12.26
CA GLY A 163 -14.12 -4.30 -12.38
C GLY A 163 -13.34 -5.52 -12.89
N ILE A 164 -12.01 -5.48 -12.88
CA ILE A 164 -11.15 -6.59 -13.29
C ILE A 164 -10.56 -7.27 -12.05
N PHE A 165 -10.77 -8.58 -11.92
CA PHE A 165 -10.50 -9.30 -10.68
C PHE A 165 -9.48 -10.43 -10.80
N ASN A 166 -9.02 -10.76 -12.01
CA ASN A 166 -8.20 -11.96 -12.23
C ASN A 166 -6.85 -11.88 -11.50
N LEU A 167 -6.11 -10.77 -11.62
CA LEU A 167 -4.86 -10.56 -10.88
C LEU A 167 -5.06 -10.56 -9.36
N THR A 168 -6.17 -10.00 -8.88
CA THR A 168 -6.47 -10.02 -7.44
C THR A 168 -6.61 -11.45 -6.95
N LYS A 169 -7.41 -12.27 -7.65
CA LYS A 169 -7.60 -13.68 -7.29
C LYS A 169 -6.30 -14.46 -7.43
N GLU A 170 -5.51 -14.21 -8.46
CA GLU A 170 -4.17 -14.80 -8.68
C GLU A 170 -3.27 -14.54 -7.46
N PHE A 171 -2.98 -13.27 -7.15
CA PHE A 171 -2.03 -12.92 -6.08
C PHE A 171 -2.53 -13.28 -4.68
N VAL A 172 -3.84 -13.14 -4.42
CA VAL A 172 -4.40 -13.53 -3.12
C VAL A 172 -4.32 -15.04 -2.92
N THR A 173 -4.50 -15.85 -3.97
CA THR A 173 -4.41 -17.32 -3.88
C THR A 173 -2.97 -17.76 -3.64
N GLU A 174 -2.01 -17.19 -4.38
CA GLU A 174 -0.57 -17.46 -4.19
C GLU A 174 -0.10 -17.14 -2.77
N ASN A 175 -0.62 -16.04 -2.19
CA ASN A 175 -0.22 -15.56 -0.88
C ASN A 175 -1.23 -15.93 0.23
N LEU A 176 -2.16 -16.86 -0.02
CA LEU A 176 -3.30 -17.12 0.87
C LEU A 176 -2.84 -17.57 2.27
N ARG A 177 -1.81 -18.39 2.33
CA ARG A 177 -1.22 -18.97 3.55
C ARG A 177 0.06 -18.26 4.00
N HIS A 178 0.32 -17.04 3.52
CA HIS A 178 1.50 -16.28 3.91
C HIS A 178 1.63 -16.21 5.45
N PRO A 179 2.82 -16.36 6.07
CA PRO A 179 2.92 -16.48 7.53
C PRO A 179 2.52 -15.19 8.28
N HIS A 180 2.70 -14.03 7.65
CA HIS A 180 2.52 -12.73 8.30
C HIS A 180 1.08 -12.19 8.24
N ASP A 181 0.55 -11.77 9.39
CA ASP A 181 -0.83 -11.25 9.54
C ASP A 181 -1.12 -10.01 8.66
N LEU A 182 -0.12 -9.16 8.42
CA LEU A 182 -0.28 -8.01 7.51
C LEU A 182 -0.69 -8.46 6.09
N MET A 183 -0.17 -9.57 5.59
CA MET A 183 -0.58 -10.11 4.29
C MET A 183 -1.99 -10.67 4.33
N HIS A 184 -2.42 -11.29 5.44
CA HIS A 184 -3.82 -11.71 5.59
C HIS A 184 -4.77 -10.53 5.53
N LYS A 185 -4.41 -9.41 6.17
CA LYS A 185 -5.19 -8.17 6.11
C LYS A 185 -5.26 -7.60 4.71
N ALA A 186 -4.15 -7.56 3.97
CA ALA A 186 -4.15 -7.10 2.58
C ALA A 186 -5.00 -7.99 1.67
N ASN A 187 -4.82 -9.32 1.77
CA ASN A 187 -5.57 -10.29 0.98
C ASN A 187 -7.08 -10.17 1.25
N GLY A 188 -7.47 -10.20 2.53
CA GLY A 188 -8.86 -10.06 2.93
C GLY A 188 -9.45 -8.71 2.53
N TRP A 189 -8.68 -7.63 2.65
CA TRP A 189 -9.09 -6.31 2.19
C TRP A 189 -9.34 -6.30 0.68
N MET A 190 -8.43 -6.78 -0.16
CA MET A 190 -8.64 -6.78 -1.61
C MET A 190 -9.82 -7.65 -2.03
N LEU A 191 -10.06 -8.79 -1.36
CA LEU A 191 -11.26 -9.60 -1.56
C LEU A 191 -12.54 -8.85 -1.15
N ARG A 192 -12.50 -8.09 -0.04
CA ARG A 192 -13.62 -7.24 0.39
C ARG A 192 -13.94 -6.16 -0.65
N GLU A 193 -12.92 -5.49 -1.19
CA GLU A 193 -13.09 -4.47 -2.25
C GLU A 193 -13.65 -5.10 -3.53
N MET A 194 -13.17 -6.29 -3.91
CA MET A 194 -13.75 -7.06 -5.01
C MET A 194 -15.23 -7.38 -4.76
N GLY A 195 -15.58 -7.82 -3.54
CA GLY A 195 -16.97 -8.15 -3.17
C GLY A 195 -17.90 -6.94 -3.17
N GLN A 196 -17.43 -5.77 -2.74
CA GLN A 196 -18.19 -4.53 -2.86
C GLN A 196 -18.51 -4.18 -4.32
N LYS A 197 -17.61 -4.52 -5.25
CA LYS A 197 -17.83 -4.31 -6.69
C LYS A 197 -18.69 -5.41 -7.32
N ASN A 198 -18.50 -6.66 -6.89
CA ASN A 198 -19.22 -7.84 -7.38
C ASN A 198 -19.26 -8.94 -6.31
N GLN A 199 -20.35 -8.95 -5.53
CA GLN A 199 -20.54 -9.90 -4.44
C GLN A 199 -20.56 -11.36 -4.92
N GLN A 200 -21.15 -11.63 -6.10
CA GLN A 200 -21.20 -13.00 -6.64
C GLN A 200 -19.79 -13.56 -6.89
N LYS A 201 -18.87 -12.74 -7.43
CA LYS A 201 -17.47 -13.17 -7.63
C LYS A 201 -16.73 -13.41 -6.32
N LEU A 202 -17.01 -12.62 -5.28
CA LEU A 202 -16.49 -12.89 -3.93
C LEU A 202 -17.00 -14.22 -3.39
N ILE A 203 -18.32 -14.45 -3.41
CA ILE A 203 -18.92 -15.70 -2.90
C ILE A 203 -18.35 -16.92 -3.64
N SER A 204 -18.25 -16.86 -4.98
CA SER A 204 -17.63 -17.96 -5.74
C SER A 204 -16.18 -18.21 -5.35
N TYR A 205 -15.39 -17.16 -5.09
CA TYR A 205 -14.01 -17.32 -4.62
C TYR A 205 -13.96 -17.90 -3.20
N LEU A 206 -14.78 -17.39 -2.28
CA LEU A 206 -14.83 -17.86 -0.90
C LEU A 206 -15.24 -19.33 -0.83
N ASN A 207 -16.30 -19.75 -1.52
CA ASN A 207 -16.73 -21.15 -1.54
C ASN A 207 -15.61 -22.13 -1.94
N GLN A 208 -14.69 -21.68 -2.79
CA GLN A 208 -13.54 -22.48 -3.20
C GLN A 208 -12.44 -22.55 -2.14
N TYR A 209 -12.15 -21.46 -1.42
CA TYR A 209 -10.93 -21.35 -0.61
C TYR A 209 -11.15 -21.15 0.91
N TYR A 210 -12.37 -20.84 1.37
CA TYR A 210 -12.58 -20.29 2.72
C TYR A 210 -12.09 -21.20 3.85
N LYS A 211 -12.10 -22.53 3.65
CA LYS A 211 -11.63 -23.52 4.64
C LYS A 211 -10.11 -23.46 4.85
N GLU A 212 -9.37 -22.97 3.87
CA GLU A 212 -7.91 -22.85 3.90
C GLU A 212 -7.46 -21.44 4.28
N MET A 213 -8.37 -20.46 4.25
CA MET A 213 -8.05 -19.06 4.53
C MET A 213 -7.70 -18.88 6.01
N PRO A 214 -6.62 -18.15 6.31
CA PRO A 214 -6.37 -17.66 7.65
C PRO A 214 -7.56 -16.85 8.18
N ARG A 215 -7.87 -17.01 9.47
CA ARG A 215 -9.06 -16.40 10.09
C ARG A 215 -9.12 -14.88 9.92
N THR A 216 -7.99 -14.19 10.00
CA THR A 216 -7.90 -12.74 9.74
C THR A 216 -8.33 -12.42 8.30
N CYS A 217 -7.79 -13.14 7.32
CA CYS A 217 -8.10 -12.94 5.91
C CYS A 217 -9.61 -13.13 5.63
N LEU A 218 -10.18 -14.23 6.12
CA LEU A 218 -11.61 -14.52 5.96
C LEU A 218 -12.49 -13.43 6.59
N ARG A 219 -12.18 -13.00 7.81
CA ARG A 219 -12.94 -11.95 8.52
C ARG A 219 -12.95 -10.62 7.77
N TYR A 220 -11.81 -10.22 7.19
CA TYR A 220 -11.72 -9.03 6.36
C TYR A 220 -12.55 -9.19 5.07
N ALA A 221 -12.43 -10.33 4.39
CA ALA A 221 -13.12 -10.58 3.12
C ALA A 221 -14.65 -10.54 3.25
N ILE A 222 -15.20 -11.06 4.36
CA ILE A 222 -16.65 -11.14 4.60
C ILE A 222 -17.23 -9.94 5.35
N GLU A 223 -16.44 -8.90 5.67
CA GLU A 223 -16.86 -7.79 6.53
C GLU A 223 -18.16 -7.10 6.05
N LYS A 224 -18.37 -7.04 4.73
CA LYS A 224 -19.53 -6.37 4.11
C LYS A 224 -20.69 -7.31 3.76
N LEU A 225 -20.58 -8.61 4.02
CA LEU A 225 -21.69 -9.55 3.84
C LEU A 225 -22.70 -9.40 4.99
N ASP A 226 -23.93 -9.87 4.79
CA ASP A 226 -24.93 -9.92 5.86
C ASP A 226 -24.49 -10.85 7.00
N GLU A 227 -24.95 -10.55 8.21
CA GLU A 227 -24.52 -11.28 9.41
C GLU A 227 -24.77 -12.80 9.35
N PRO A 228 -25.95 -13.30 8.89
CA PRO A 228 -26.17 -14.73 8.70
C PRO A 228 -25.10 -15.39 7.81
N THR A 229 -24.84 -14.84 6.63
CA THR A 229 -23.84 -15.36 5.69
C THR A 229 -22.44 -15.35 6.32
N ARG A 230 -22.07 -14.28 7.04
CA ARG A 230 -20.79 -14.20 7.75
C ARG A 230 -20.64 -15.32 8.77
N GLN A 231 -21.69 -15.58 9.55
CA GLN A 231 -21.68 -16.65 10.56
C GLN A 231 -21.56 -18.04 9.92
N ASP A 232 -22.15 -18.25 8.75
CA ASP A 232 -22.02 -19.53 8.03
C ASP A 232 -20.58 -19.80 7.61
N TYR A 233 -19.88 -18.82 7.02
CA TYR A 233 -18.46 -18.96 6.72
C TYR A 233 -17.61 -19.16 7.97
N LEU A 234 -17.84 -18.37 9.03
CA LEU A 234 -17.03 -18.45 10.26
C LEU A 234 -17.22 -19.75 11.04
N LYS A 235 -18.37 -20.41 10.88
CA LYS A 235 -18.71 -21.70 11.51
C LYS A 235 -18.47 -22.90 10.59
N GLY A 236 -18.04 -22.68 9.35
CA GLY A 236 -17.79 -23.75 8.38
C GLY A 236 -19.06 -24.45 7.86
N ARG A 237 -20.17 -23.71 7.75
CA ARG A 237 -21.49 -24.23 7.33
C ARG A 237 -21.78 -24.04 5.83
N ILE A 238 -20.81 -23.52 5.07
CA ILE A 238 -20.89 -23.30 3.61
C ILE A 238 -20.35 -24.50 2.83
#